data_AF-A0A4U9WI62-F1
#
_entry.id   AF-A0A4U9WI62-F1
#
_cell.length_a   1.000
_cell.length_b   1.000
_cell.length_c   1.000
_cell.angle_alpha   90.00
_cell.angle_beta   90.00
_cell.angle_gamma   90.00
#
_symmetry.space_group_name_H-M   'P 1'
#
loop_
_entity.id
_entity.type
_entity.pdbx_description
1 polymer ?
#
loop_
_entity_poly.entity_id
_entity_poly.type
_entity_poly.pdbx_seq_one_letter_code
_entity_poly.pdbx_strand_id
1 'polypeptide(L)'
;MINQAFIPYLQRWQLEPDGPAFETHSSLLMPVRYQMMPAMLKIAREQEEKFGGQLMCWWRGEGAARVLAWHDDGILLERAMGAFIIGTAGTQR
;
A
#
# COMPACT_ATOMS: atom_id res chain seq x y z
N MET A 1 1.20 -16.70 -9.55
CA MET A 1 1.76 -15.83 -10.61
C MET A 1 1.46 -14.40 -10.22
N ILE A 2 2.43 -13.49 -10.33
CA ILE A 2 2.21 -12.06 -10.07
C ILE A 2 1.31 -11.49 -11.16
N ASN A 3 0.32 -10.67 -10.79
CA ASN A 3 -0.52 -9.95 -11.74
C ASN A 3 0.38 -9.02 -12.58
N GLN A 4 0.32 -9.13 -13.91
CA GLN A 4 1.19 -8.37 -14.82
C GLN A 4 0.99 -6.85 -14.71
N ALA A 5 -0.15 -6.40 -14.17
CA ALA A 5 -0.42 -4.99 -13.90
C ALA A 5 0.59 -4.34 -12.93
N PHE A 6 1.29 -5.11 -12.09
CA PHE A 6 2.30 -4.58 -11.18
C PHE A 6 3.64 -4.24 -11.85
N ILE A 7 3.99 -4.94 -12.94
CA ILE A 7 5.29 -4.83 -13.61
C ILE A 7 5.71 -3.38 -13.91
N PRO A 8 4.89 -2.53 -14.55
CA PRO A 8 5.30 -1.16 -14.88
C PRO A 8 5.63 -0.33 -13.63
N TYR A 9 4.89 -0.53 -12.54
CA TYR A 9 5.11 0.19 -11.28
C TYR A 9 6.34 -0.33 -10.52
N LEU A 10 6.54 -1.65 -10.50
CA LEU A 10 7.72 -2.26 -9.89
C LEU A 10 8.99 -1.79 -10.58
N GLN A 11 9.01 -1.75 -11.91
CA GLN A 11 10.16 -1.26 -12.67
C GLN A 11 10.37 0.24 -12.49
N ARG A 12 9.30 1.04 -12.57
CA ARG A 12 9.38 2.50 -12.46
C ARG A 12 9.97 2.98 -11.13
N TRP A 13 9.56 2.35 -10.03
CA TRP A 13 10.01 2.75 -8.69
C TRP A 13 11.08 1.82 -8.11
N GLN A 14 11.61 0.90 -8.92
CA GLN A 14 12.62 -0.08 -8.49
C GLN A 14 12.19 -0.82 -7.21
N LEU A 15 10.95 -1.29 -7.20
CA LEU A 15 10.34 -1.94 -6.04
C LEU A 15 10.67 -3.42 -5.99
N GLU A 16 10.92 -3.91 -4.78
CA GLU A 16 11.10 -5.33 -4.51
C GLU A 16 9.83 -5.91 -3.86
N PRO A 17 9.28 -7.03 -4.35
CA PRO A 17 8.21 -7.74 -3.68
C PRO A 17 8.55 -8.10 -2.22
N ASP A 18 7.71 -7.69 -1.27
CA ASP A 18 7.87 -7.94 0.18
C ASP A 18 6.69 -8.79 0.73
N GLY A 19 6.03 -9.56 -0.13
CA GLY A 19 4.89 -10.40 0.24
C GLY A 19 3.98 -10.76 -0.95
N PRO A 20 2.95 -11.60 -0.71
CA PRO A 20 1.98 -11.94 -1.73
C PRO A 20 1.13 -10.72 -2.10
N ALA A 21 0.91 -10.54 -3.40
CA ALA A 21 -0.10 -9.61 -3.88
C ALA A 21 -1.51 -10.14 -3.58
N PHE A 22 -2.43 -9.22 -3.31
CA PHE A 22 -3.83 -9.53 -3.08
C PHE A 22 -4.72 -8.48 -3.74
N GLU A 23 -5.94 -8.88 -4.08
CA GLU A 23 -6.89 -8.05 -4.81
C GLU A 23 -8.08 -7.77 -3.90
N THR A 24 -8.54 -6.51 -3.90
CA THR A 24 -9.85 -6.15 -3.36
C THR A 24 -10.81 -5.96 -4.52
N HIS A 25 -12.08 -5.70 -4.20
CA HIS A 25 -13.10 -5.41 -5.21
C HIS A 25 -12.69 -4.25 -6.15
N SER A 26 -11.98 -3.25 -5.63
CA SER A 26 -11.67 -2.01 -6.35
C SER A 26 -10.18 -1.79 -6.65
N SER A 27 -9.27 -2.62 -6.13
CA SER A 27 -7.83 -2.36 -6.22
C SER A 27 -6.96 -3.61 -6.22
N LEU A 28 -5.77 -3.49 -6.80
CA LEU A 28 -4.67 -4.44 -6.64
C LEU A 28 -3.71 -3.92 -5.57
N LEU A 29 -3.37 -4.75 -4.59
CA LEU A 29 -2.50 -4.39 -3.49
C LEU A 29 -1.30 -5.34 -3.42
N MET A 30 -0.12 -4.79 -3.18
CA MET A 30 1.09 -5.58 -3.04
C MET A 30 2.05 -4.97 -2.01
N PRO A 31 2.44 -5.74 -0.97
CA PRO A 31 3.54 -5.35 -0.10
C PRO A 31 4.85 -5.31 -0.90
N VAL A 32 5.58 -4.21 -0.79
CA VAL A 32 6.83 -4.00 -1.51
C VAL A 32 7.86 -3.30 -0.62
N ARG A 33 9.13 -3.35 -1.01
CA ARG A 33 10.17 -2.48 -0.45
C ARG A 33 10.48 -1.38 -1.44
N TYR A 34 10.52 -0.15 -0.94
CA TYR A 34 10.97 1.02 -1.68
C TYR A 34 12.19 1.61 -0.99
N GLN A 35 13.35 1.59 -1.66
CA GLN A 35 14.61 2.03 -1.06
C GLN A 35 14.86 1.38 0.32
N MET A 36 14.70 0.05 0.40
CA MET A 36 14.80 -0.75 1.62
C MET A 36 13.70 -0.52 2.68
N MET A 37 12.79 0.44 2.49
CA MET A 37 11.70 0.73 3.43
C MET A 37 10.42 -0.05 3.09
N PRO A 38 9.70 -0.60 4.08
CA PRO A 38 8.40 -1.23 3.86
C PRO A 38 7.37 -0.25 3.28
N ALA A 39 6.78 -0.63 2.15
CA ALA A 39 5.77 0.14 1.46
C ALA A 39 4.62 -0.76 0.97
N MET A 40 3.55 -0.13 0.52
CA MET A 40 2.39 -0.78 -0.09
C MET A 40 2.14 -0.14 -1.45
N LEU A 41 2.16 -0.97 -2.50
CA LEU A 41 1.73 -0.57 -3.84
C LEU A 41 0.23 -0.81 -3.98
N LYS A 42 -0.54 0.24 -4.28
CA LYS A 42 -1.98 0.17 -4.59
C LYS A 42 -2.20 0.60 -6.03
N ILE A 43 -2.89 -0.21 -6.84
CA ILE A 43 -3.32 0.13 -8.20
C ILE A 43 -4.86 0.14 -8.23
N ALA A 44 -5.47 1.27 -8.55
CA ALA A 44 -6.92 1.38 -8.66
C ALA A 44 -7.43 0.74 -9.96
N ARG A 45 -8.50 -0.07 -9.91
CA ARG A 45 -9.12 -0.68 -11.10
C ARG A 45 -10.30 0.13 -11.64
N GLU A 46 -11.07 0.74 -10.75
CA GLU A 46 -12.28 1.50 -11.08
C GLU A 46 -12.00 3.01 -11.18
N GLN A 47 -12.62 3.68 -12.16
CA GLN A 47 -12.44 5.13 -12.38
C GLN A 47 -12.85 5.97 -11.16
N GLU A 48 -13.78 5.47 -10.34
CA GLU A 48 -14.28 6.17 -9.15
C GLU A 48 -13.21 6.27 -8.03
N GLU A 49 -12.28 5.31 -7.96
CA GLU A 49 -11.16 5.31 -7.00
C GLU A 49 -9.95 6.12 -7.49
N LYS A 50 -9.87 6.46 -8.79
CA LYS A 50 -8.81 7.34 -9.32
C LYS A 50 -8.90 8.73 -8.69
N PHE A 51 -10.13 9.20 -8.44
CA PHE A 51 -10.38 10.45 -7.70
C PHE A 51 -10.16 10.28 -6.19
N GLY A 52 -10.51 9.11 -5.62
CA GLY A 52 -10.24 8.77 -4.21
C GLY A 52 -8.75 8.72 -3.85
N GLY A 53 -7.91 8.19 -4.75
CA GLY A 53 -6.46 8.18 -4.62
C GLY A 53 -5.83 9.59 -4.64
N GLN A 54 -6.38 10.49 -5.46
CA GLN A 54 -6.02 11.91 -5.41
C GLN A 54 -6.45 12.57 -4.09
N LEU A 55 -7.60 12.19 -3.54
CA LEU A 55 -8.07 12.67 -2.23
C LEU A 55 -7.22 12.17 -1.05
N MET A 56 -6.64 10.96 -1.14
CA MET A 56 -5.70 10.45 -0.12
C MET A 56 -4.38 11.22 -0.08
N CYS A 57 -4.00 11.92 -1.16
CA CYS A 57 -2.87 12.85 -1.17
C CYS A 57 -3.11 14.09 -0.28
N TRP A 58 -4.37 14.32 0.15
CA TRP A 58 -4.79 15.49 0.92
C TRP A 58 -4.79 15.32 2.44
N TRP A 59 -4.76 14.08 2.96
CA TRP A 59 -4.70 13.84 4.40
C TRP A 59 -3.25 13.67 4.85
N ARG A 60 -2.63 14.80 5.23
CA ARG A 60 -1.30 14.91 5.83
C ARG A 60 -1.20 14.19 7.19
N GLY A 61 -1.25 12.85 7.20
CA GLY A 61 -0.67 12.06 8.29
C GLY A 61 -1.46 11.94 9.59
N GLU A 62 -2.73 12.38 9.67
CA GLU A 62 -3.62 11.99 10.78
C GLU A 62 -4.42 10.76 10.34
N GLY A 63 -3.81 9.57 10.51
CA GLY A 63 -4.45 8.28 10.23
C GLY A 63 -4.42 7.79 8.77
N ALA A 64 -3.98 8.61 7.81
CA ALA A 64 -3.80 8.23 6.42
C ALA A 64 -2.33 7.91 6.09
N ALA A 65 -2.08 6.78 5.42
CA ALA A 65 -0.73 6.39 5.01
C ALA A 65 -0.08 7.45 4.11
N ARG A 66 1.19 7.78 4.37
CA ARG A 66 1.92 8.77 3.57
C ARG A 66 2.13 8.25 2.14
N VAL A 67 1.89 9.11 1.16
CA VAL A 67 2.21 8.84 -0.24
C VAL A 67 3.71 9.03 -0.48
N LEU A 68 4.39 7.98 -0.92
CA LEU A 68 5.82 7.97 -1.26
C LEU A 68 6.06 8.29 -2.74
N ALA A 69 5.16 7.82 -3.61
CA ALA A 69 5.19 8.09 -5.05
C ALA A 69 3.79 7.85 -5.66
N TRP A 70 3.52 8.47 -6.80
CA TRP A 70 2.27 8.27 -7.55
C TRP A 70 2.52 8.39 -9.05
N HIS A 71 1.83 7.57 -9.85
CA HIS A 71 1.86 7.60 -11.30
C HIS A 71 0.60 6.93 -11.86
N ASP A 72 -0.14 7.60 -12.74
CA ASP A 72 -1.39 7.11 -13.35
C ASP A 72 -2.35 6.50 -12.30
N ASP A 73 -2.60 5.20 -12.40
CA ASP A 73 -3.52 4.46 -11.53
C ASP A 73 -2.83 3.87 -10.27
N GLY A 74 -1.51 4.02 -10.17
CA GLY A 74 -0.69 3.47 -9.10
C GLY A 74 -0.28 4.51 -8.06
N ILE A 75 -0.41 4.15 -6.80
CA ILE A 75 0.09 4.91 -5.65
C ILE A 75 0.96 4.02 -4.77
N LEU A 76 2.11 4.55 -4.36
CA LEU A 76 2.99 3.93 -3.39
C LEU A 76 2.79 4.61 -2.04
N LEU A 77 2.49 3.80 -1.03
CA LEU A 77 2.17 4.26 0.31
C LEU A 77 3.22 3.74 1.31
N GLU A 78 3.51 4.50 2.35
CA GLU A 78 4.18 3.94 3.54
C GLU A 78 3.35 2.78 4.09
N ARG A 79 3.99 1.66 4.39
CA ARG A 79 3.29 0.52 4.98
C ARG A 79 3.02 0.82 6.46
N ALA A 80 1.76 0.77 6.87
CA ALA A 80 1.39 0.83 8.28
C ALA A 80 1.97 -0.41 9.00
N MET A 81 3.11 -0.22 9.64
CA MET A 81 3.69 -1.17 10.57
C MET A 81 2.94 -1.03 11.90
N GLY A 82 1.66 -1.37 11.91
CA GLY A 82 0.87 -1.38 13.14
C GLY A 82 1.59 -2.27 14.15
N ALA A 83 2.06 -1.69 15.25
CA ALA A 83 2.52 -2.48 16.38
C ALA A 83 1.33 -3.27 16.89
N PHE A 84 1.23 -4.53 16.48
CA PHE A 84 0.40 -5.51 17.17
C PHE A 84 1.08 -5.76 18.52
N ILE A 85 0.94 -4.82 19.45
CA ILE A 85 1.19 -5.11 20.86
C ILE A 85 0.01 -5.98 21.27
N ILE A 86 0.17 -7.29 21.18
CA ILE A 86 -0.65 -8.24 21.91
C ILE A 86 -0.54 -7.86 23.39
N GLY A 87 -1.56 -7.19 23.91
CA GLY A 87 -1.74 -7.03 25.34
C GLY A 87 -1.91 -8.40 25.96
N THR A 88 -0.82 -9.00 26.42
CA THR A 88 -0.84 -10.03 27.45
C THR A 88 -1.19 -9.37 28.78
N ALA A 89 -2.45 -8.99 28.94
CA ALA A 89 -2.99 -8.67 30.25
C ALA A 89 -3.59 -9.97 30.81
N GLY A 90 -2.78 -10.67 31.60
CA GLY A 90 -3.28 -11.70 32.48
C GLY A 90 -4.40 -11.15 33.36
N THR A 91 -5.43 -11.95 33.56
CA THR A 91 -6.27 -11.87 34.75
C THR A 91 -6.57 -13.30 35.17
N GLN A 92 -5.66 -13.84 35.99
CA GLN A 92 -6.09 -14.71 37.07
C GLN A 92 -6.69 -13.80 38.13
N ARG A 93 -7.99 -13.93 38.38
CA ARG A 93 -8.58 -13.99 39.72
C ARG A 93 -9.86 -14.80 39.65
#